data_AF-A0A6P1E5U0-F1
#
_entry.id   AF-A0A6P1E5U0-F1
#
_cell.length_a   1.000
_cell.length_b   1.000
_cell.length_c   1.000
_cell.angle_alpha   90.00
_cell.angle_beta   90.00
_cell.angle_gamma   90.00
#
_symmetry.space_group_name_H-M   'P 1'
#
loop_
_entity.id
_entity.type
_entity.pdbx_description
1 polymer ?
#
loop_
_entity_poly.entity_id
_entity_poly.type
_entity_poly.pdbx_seq_one_letter_code
_entity_poly.pdbx_strand_id
1 'polypeptide(L)'
;MTLRRVIDVNLSPEWVPVLTEAGFDTVHWTQVGDPSASDRVIMGWAAANGDVVFSHDLDFSTMLALTHASGPSLVQLRGSKVLPE
;
A
#
# COMPACT_ATOMS: atom_id res chain seq x y z
N MET A 1 6.70 17.91 3.14
CA MET A 1 6.72 16.57 2.54
C MET A 1 5.33 15.99 2.71
N THR A 2 4.64 15.66 1.63
CA THR A 2 3.34 15.01 1.69
C THR A 2 3.57 13.52 1.73
N LEU A 3 2.96 12.82 2.70
CA LEU A 3 3.07 11.37 2.86
C LEU A 3 2.12 10.69 1.88
N ARG A 4 2.64 9.94 0.89
CA ARG A 4 1.82 9.27 -0.13
C ARG A 4 1.47 7.84 0.26
N ARG A 5 0.29 7.38 -0.16
CA ARG A 5 -0.20 6.01 0.00
C ARG A 5 -0.09 5.27 -1.32
N VAL A 6 0.53 4.11 -1.29
CA VAL A 6 0.57 3.17 -2.40
C VAL A 6 -0.43 2.08 -2.08
N ILE A 7 -1.48 2.00 -2.88
CA ILE A 7 -2.47 0.93 -2.79
C ILE A 7 -1.89 -0.29 -3.48
N ASP A 8 -1.83 -1.39 -2.73
CA ASP A 8 -1.41 -2.69 -3.21
C ASP A 8 -2.39 -3.27 -4.25
N VAL A 9 -1.89 -4.14 -5.13
CA VAL A 9 -2.66 -4.73 -6.24
C VAL A 9 -3.83 -5.60 -5.78
N ASN A 10 -3.82 -6.03 -4.51
CA ASN A 10 -4.90 -6.81 -3.94
C ASN A 10 -6.14 -5.99 -3.56
N LEU A 11 -6.06 -4.67 -3.66
CA LEU A 11 -7.16 -3.73 -3.42
C LEU A 11 -7.61 -3.08 -4.73
N SER A 12 -8.88 -2.68 -4.79
CA SER A 12 -9.44 -2.00 -5.97
C SER A 12 -8.79 -0.62 -6.16
N PRO A 13 -8.46 -0.21 -7.40
CA PRO A 13 -8.08 1.17 -7.72
C PRO A 13 -9.14 2.21 -7.33
N GLU A 14 -10.38 1.80 -7.07
CA GLU A 14 -11.46 2.68 -6.57
C GLU A 14 -11.14 3.28 -5.19
N TRP A 15 -10.17 2.73 -4.45
CA TRP A 15 -9.66 3.37 -3.24
C TRP A 15 -8.89 4.67 -3.52
N VAL A 16 -8.34 4.86 -4.73
CA VAL A 16 -7.61 6.09 -5.10
C VAL A 16 -8.49 7.33 -4.94
N PRO A 17 -9.66 7.46 -5.60
CA PRO A 17 -10.51 8.64 -5.45
C PRO A 17 -10.99 8.81 -4.01
N VAL A 18 -11.38 7.74 -3.30
CA VAL A 18 -11.85 7.83 -1.91
C VAL A 18 -10.80 8.41 -0.97
N LEU A 19 -9.56 7.92 -1.05
CA LEU A 19 -8.46 8.43 -0.22
C LEU A 19 -8.02 9.84 -0.65
N THR A 20 -8.07 10.14 -1.95
CA THR A 20 -7.73 11.46 -2.49
C THR A 20 -8.75 12.52 -2.03
N GLU A 21 -10.04 12.20 -2.09
CA GLU A 21 -11.13 13.06 -1.60
C GLU A 21 -11.03 13.29 -0.08
N ALA A 22 -10.53 12.30 0.67
CA ALA A 22 -10.21 12.43 2.09
C ALA A 22 -8.92 13.25 2.37
N GLY A 23 -8.24 13.74 1.33
CA GLY A 23 -7.04 14.59 1.43
C GLY A 23 -5.71 13.84 1.50
N PHE A 24 -5.69 12.56 1.17
CA PHE A 24 -4.45 11.77 1.12
C PHE A 24 -3.91 11.66 -0.30
N ASP A 25 -2.64 12.03 -0.48
CA ASP A 25 -1.91 11.71 -1.72
C ASP A 25 -1.84 10.19 -1.87
N THR A 26 -2.41 9.66 -2.96
CA THR A 26 -2.68 8.24 -3.13
C THR A 26 -2.48 7.82 -4.58
N VAL A 27 -1.83 6.67 -4.77
CA VAL A 27 -1.64 6.03 -6.08
C VAL A 27 -1.88 4.54 -5.98
N HIS A 28 -2.39 3.92 -7.04
CA HIS A 28 -2.46 2.46 -7.11
C HIS A 28 -1.18 1.90 -7.72
N TRP A 29 -0.67 0.77 -7.21
CA TRP A 29 0.62 0.21 -7.63
C TRP A 29 0.74 0.03 -9.16
N THR A 30 -0.34 -0.40 -9.82
CA THR A 30 -0.38 -0.59 -11.28
C THR A 30 -0.10 0.69 -12.11
N GLN A 31 -0.15 1.87 -11.50
CA GLN A 31 0.16 3.14 -12.14
C GLN A 31 1.66 3.50 -12.07
N VAL A 32 2.40 2.89 -11.13
CA VAL A 32 3.79 3.24 -10.82
C VAL A 32 4.76 2.06 -10.91
N GLY A 33 4.25 0.84 -11.06
CA GLY A 33 5.04 -0.39 -11.10
C GLY A 33 4.36 -1.53 -11.85
N ASP A 34 5.08 -2.65 -11.95
CA ASP A 34 4.60 -3.87 -12.59
C ASP A 34 3.49 -4.52 -11.75
N PRO A 35 2.28 -4.78 -12.28
CA PRO A 35 1.20 -5.44 -11.54
C PRO A 35 1.57 -6.83 -10.98
N SER A 36 2.62 -7.46 -11.51
CA SER A 36 3.17 -8.76 -11.07
C SER A 36 4.36 -8.63 -10.10
N ALA A 37 4.69 -7.41 -9.66
CA ALA A 37 5.73 -7.19 -8.67
C ALA A 37 5.43 -7.94 -7.37
N SER A 38 6.46 -8.52 -6.77
CA SER A 38 6.32 -9.13 -5.43
C SER A 38 6.18 -8.08 -4.34
N ASP A 39 5.60 -8.46 -3.20
CA ASP A 39 5.47 -7.60 -2.02
C ASP A 39 6.80 -6.99 -1.59
N ARG A 40 7.91 -7.72 -1.77
CA ARG A 40 9.25 -7.22 -1.48
C ARG A 40 9.63 -6.03 -2.37
N VAL A 41 9.26 -6.07 -3.65
CA VAL A 41 9.49 -4.97 -4.58
C VAL A 41 8.64 -3.77 -4.19
N ILE A 42 7.35 -3.99 -3.89
CA ILE A 42 6.44 -2.94 -3.45
C ILE A 42 6.93 -2.29 -2.16
N MET A 43 7.31 -3.07 -1.15
CA MET A 43 7.87 -2.55 0.10
C MET A 43 9.19 -1.80 -0.10
N GLY A 44 10.10 -2.33 -0.92
CA GLY A 44 11.38 -1.68 -1.19
C GLY A 44 11.18 -0.34 -1.89
N TRP A 45 10.26 -0.29 -2.85
CA TRP A 45 9.90 0.95 -3.54
C TRP A 45 9.25 1.94 -2.59
N ALA A 46 8.27 1.53 -1.79
CA ALA A 46 7.60 2.41 -0.84
C ALA A 46 8.58 2.96 0.22
N ALA A 47 9.46 2.11 0.77
CA ALA A 47 10.48 2.54 1.72
C ALA A 47 11.45 3.56 1.11
N ALA A 48 11.89 3.34 -0.13
CA ALA A 48 12.80 4.28 -0.82
C ALA A 48 12.15 5.64 -1.11
N ASN A 49 10.83 5.67 -1.32
CA ASN A 49 10.07 6.90 -1.58
C ASN A 49 9.52 7.57 -0.31
N GLY A 50 9.62 6.92 0.85
CA GLY A 50 9.00 7.40 2.09
C GLY A 50 7.47 7.26 2.08
N ASP A 51 6.95 6.32 1.29
CA ASP A 51 5.52 6.09 1.12
C ASP A 51 4.97 5.06 2.13
N VAL A 52 3.65 5.08 2.30
CA VAL A 52 2.88 4.12 3.11
C VAL A 52 2.24 3.09 2.19
N VAL A 53 2.38 1.81 2.51
CA VAL A 53 1.65 0.74 1.81
C VAL A 53 0.25 0.61 2.41
N PHE A 54 -0.79 0.58 1.57
CA PHE A 54 -2.16 0.24 1.94
C PHE A 54 -2.52 -1.09 1.28
N SER A 55 -2.72 -2.13 2.09
CA SER A 55 -2.95 -3.49 1.59
C SER A 55 -3.93 -4.25 2.48
N HIS A 56 -4.59 -5.25 1.88
CA HIS A 56 -5.32 -6.28 2.61
C HIS A 56 -4.48 -7.56 2.84
N ASP A 57 -3.30 -7.66 2.22
CA ASP A 57 -2.44 -8.86 2.26
C ASP A 57 -1.64 -8.90 3.56
N LEU A 58 -1.66 -10.04 4.24
CA LEU A 58 -0.95 -10.23 5.50
C LEU A 58 0.55 -10.42 5.31
N ASP A 59 1.01 -10.72 4.10
CA ASP A 59 2.42 -10.98 3.82
C ASP A 59 3.29 -9.72 4.02
N PHE A 60 2.75 -8.51 3.79
CA PHE A 60 3.42 -7.26 4.16
C PHE A 60 3.68 -7.16 5.67
N SER A 61 2.66 -7.43 6.49
CA SER A 61 2.78 -7.36 7.95
C SER A 61 3.75 -8.43 8.48
N THR A 62 3.71 -9.62 7.89
CA THR A 62 4.60 -10.73 8.20
C THR A 62 6.04 -10.38 7.84
N MET A 63 6.26 -9.79 6.67
CA MET A 63 7.58 -9.37 6.23
C MET A 63 8.17 -8.30 7.15
N LEU A 64 7.41 -7.27 7.55
CA LEU A 64 7.86 -6.27 8.51
C LEU A 64 8.27 -6.92 9.86
N ALA A 65 7.44 -7.84 10.37
CA ALA A 65 7.70 -8.51 11.64
C ALA A 65 8.95 -9.42 11.60
N LEU A 66 9.10 -10.22 10.54
CA LEU A 66 10.22 -11.17 10.41
C LEU A 66 11.56 -10.48 10.09
N THR A 67 11.52 -9.34 9.41
CA THR A 67 12.74 -8.61 9.01
C THR A 67 13.17 -7.55 10.03
N HIS A 68 12.33 -7.25 11.02
CA HIS A 68 12.51 -6.11 11.93
C HIS A 68 12.75 -4.79 11.18
N ALA A 69 12.19 -4.65 9.98
CA ALA A 69 12.34 -3.46 9.17
C ALA A 69 11.66 -2.26 9.83
N SER A 70 12.30 -1.10 9.76
CA SER A 70 11.73 0.17 10.26
C SER A 70 10.71 0.79 9.31
N GLY A 71 10.48 0.18 8.14
CA GLY A 71 9.54 0.66 7.14
C GLY A 71 9.42 -0.28 5.93
N PRO A 72 8.53 0.03 4.97
CA PRO A 72 7.64 1.21 4.97
C PRO A 72 6.58 1.13 6.07
N SER A 73 5.92 2.26 6.34
CA SER A 73 4.69 2.22 7.14
C SER A 73 3.63 1.41 6.38
N LEU A 74 2.83 0.65 7.11
CA LEU A 74 1.77 -0.20 6.56
C LEU A 74 0.43 0.17 7.20
N VAL A 75 -0.59 0.40 6.36
CA VAL A 75 -1.99 0.43 6.77
C VAL A 75 -2.64 -0.86 6.28
N GLN A 76 -3.02 -1.71 7.23
CA GLN A 76 -3.66 -2.99 6.94
C GLN A 76 -5.18 -2.83 6.97
N LEU A 77 -5.86 -3.02 5.84
CA LEU A 77 -7.32 -3.14 5.81
C LEU A 77 -7.73 -4.52 6.30
N ARG A 78 -8.63 -4.60 7.29
CA ARG A 78 -9.19 -5.87 7.79
C ARG A 78 -10.71 -5.84 7.72
N GLY A 79 -11.30 -6.80 7.04
CA GLY A 79 -12.75 -6.94 6.90
C GLY A 79 -13.11 -7.97 5.84
N SER A 80 -14.37 -8.39 5.80
CA SER A 80 -14.91 -9.29 4.77
C SER A 80 -15.30 -8.57 3.48
N LYS A 81 -15.54 -7.26 3.54
CA LYS A 81 -15.78 -6.38 2.40
C LYS A 81 -14.62 -5.39 2.32
N VAL A 82 -13.90 -5.41 1.20
CA VAL A 82 -12.66 -4.62 1.00
C VAL A 82 -12.79 -3.60 -0.13
N LEU A 83 -13.98 -3.48 -0.73
CA LEU A 83 -14.29 -2.41 -1.67
C LEU A 83 -14.74 -1.17 -0.90
N PRO A 84 -14.42 0.04 -1.40
CA PRO A 84 -14.99 1.26 -0.87
C PRO A 84 -16.52 1.30 -1.03
N GLU A 85 -17.19 2.13 -0.23
CA GLU A 85 -18.65 2.34 -0.28
C GLU A 85 -19.05 3.56 -1.12
#